data_AF-T1B3I0-F1
#
_entry.id   AF-T1B3I0-F1
#
_cell.length_a   1.000
_cell.length_b   1.000
_cell.length_c   1.000
_cell.angle_alpha   90.00
_cell.angle_beta   90.00
_cell.angle_gamma   90.00
#
_symmetry.space_group_name_H-M   'P 1'
#
loop_
_entity.id
_entity.type
_entity.pdbx_description
1 polymer ?
#
loop_
_entity_poly.entity_id
_entity_poly.type
_entity_poly.pdbx_seq_one_letter_code
_entity_poly.pdbx_strand_id
1 'polypeptide(L)'
;GRPGLLGAVLGRSEAHVVRLALIYALLDHSHEIGITHLKGALALWDYAARSGAFVFGDSTGDRAADEIWRAISTREEGITRSEIRDLFDRNKTKAEIDAALTSLVAAGRIERGVITGRGRPAEVWSARPISN
;
A
#
# COMPACT_ATOMS: atom_id res chain seq x y z
N GLY A 1 0.50 -3.00 13.88
CA GLY A 1 0.38 -3.58 12.53
C GLY A 1 0.75 -2.52 11.51
N ARG A 2 1.24 -2.90 10.33
CA ARG A 2 1.41 -1.94 9.22
C ARG A 2 0.03 -1.42 8.78
N PRO A 3 -0.13 -0.17 8.32
CA PRO A 3 -1.36 0.32 7.72
C PRO A 3 -1.55 -0.24 6.28
N GLY A 4 -2.76 -0.16 5.74
CA GLY A 4 -3.10 -0.59 4.37
C GLY A 4 -3.40 -2.08 4.20
N LEU A 5 -3.68 -2.51 2.97
CA LEU A 5 -4.11 -3.89 2.66
C LEU A 5 -3.04 -4.92 3.04
N LEU A 6 -1.76 -4.59 2.83
CA LEU A 6 -0.63 -5.39 3.28
C LEU A 6 -0.65 -5.62 4.80
N GLY A 7 -0.98 -4.59 5.57
CA GLY A 7 -1.13 -4.67 7.02
C GLY A 7 -2.22 -5.64 7.47
N ALA A 8 -3.38 -5.57 6.81
CA ALA A 8 -4.49 -6.48 7.07
C ALA A 8 -4.13 -7.95 6.74
N VAL A 9 -3.43 -8.18 5.63
CA VAL A 9 -2.97 -9.51 5.19
C VAL A 9 -1.94 -10.09 6.16
N LEU A 10 -1.04 -9.26 6.70
CA LEU A 10 0.04 -9.71 7.59
C LEU A 10 -0.35 -9.74 9.08
N GLY A 11 -1.53 -9.25 9.46
CA GLY A 11 -1.92 -9.04 10.86
C GLY A 11 -2.03 -10.29 11.74
N ARG A 12 -1.94 -11.50 11.18
CA ARG A 12 -2.01 -12.79 11.89
C ARG A 12 -0.71 -13.61 11.76
N SER A 13 0.40 -12.94 11.49
CA SER A 13 1.72 -13.54 11.23
C SER A 13 2.12 -14.60 12.26
N GLU A 14 2.08 -14.27 13.55
CA GLU A 14 2.50 -15.17 14.63
C GLU A 14 1.66 -16.45 14.66
N ALA A 15 0.34 -16.31 14.55
CA ALA A 15 -0.58 -17.44 14.54
C ALA A 15 -0.46 -18.31 13.27
N HIS A 16 -0.01 -17.75 12.15
CA HIS A 16 0.26 -18.52 10.93
C HIS A 16 1.59 -19.27 11.01
N VAL A 17 2.65 -18.62 11.52
CA VAL A 17 3.97 -19.25 11.69
C VAL A 17 3.89 -20.48 12.60
N VAL A 18 3.18 -20.39 13.74
CA VAL A 18 3.03 -21.54 14.64
C VAL A 18 2.28 -22.70 14.00
N ARG A 19 1.23 -22.42 13.20
CA ARG A 19 0.50 -23.47 12.46
C ARG A 19 1.37 -24.14 11.41
N LEU A 20 2.16 -23.36 10.66
CA LEU A 20 3.11 -23.90 9.69
C LEU A 20 4.20 -24.74 10.37
N ALA A 21 4.70 -24.31 11.51
CA ALA A 21 5.70 -25.06 12.28
C ALA A 21 5.12 -26.39 12.81
N LEU A 22 3.86 -26.41 13.23
CA LEU A 22 3.16 -27.63 13.60
C LEU A 22 3.01 -28.58 12.40
N ILE A 23 2.62 -28.09 11.23
CA ILE A 23 2.52 -28.90 10.02
C ILE A 23 3.88 -29.52 9.67
N TYR A 24 4.96 -28.74 9.74
CA TYR A 24 6.31 -29.25 9.50
C TYR A 24 6.75 -30.28 10.54
N ALA A 25 6.41 -30.10 11.82
CA ALA A 25 6.69 -31.10 12.84
C ALA A 25 5.94 -32.41 12.59
N LEU A 26 4.66 -32.33 12.17
CA LEU A 26 3.86 -33.52 11.83
C LEU A 26 4.41 -34.25 10.61
N LEU A 27 4.90 -33.53 9.59
CA LEU A 27 5.54 -34.11 8.41
C LEU A 27 6.87 -34.79 8.74
N ASP A 28 7.59 -34.29 9.75
CA ASP A 28 8.83 -34.90 10.26
C ASP A 28 8.57 -36.00 11.31
N HIS A 29 7.29 -36.36 11.54
CA HIS A 29 6.87 -37.29 12.61
C HIS A 29 7.39 -36.91 14.01
N SER A 30 7.60 -35.63 14.26
CA SER A 30 8.09 -35.11 15.52
C SER A 30 6.94 -34.86 16.50
N HIS A 31 7.11 -35.26 17.75
CA HIS A 31 6.13 -35.02 18.82
C HIS A 31 6.16 -33.57 19.34
N GLU A 32 7.18 -32.79 18.99
CA GLU A 32 7.37 -31.43 19.44
C GLU A 32 7.79 -30.50 18.29
N ILE A 33 7.44 -29.22 18.39
CA ILE A 33 7.90 -28.22 17.43
C ILE A 33 9.37 -27.87 17.74
N GLY A 34 10.29 -28.53 17.05
CA GLY A 34 11.71 -28.20 17.06
C GLY A 34 12.08 -26.92 16.28
N ILE A 35 13.32 -26.47 16.48
CA ILE A 35 13.87 -25.24 15.85
C ILE A 35 13.88 -25.31 14.32
N THR A 36 14.08 -26.50 13.74
CA THR A 36 14.10 -26.71 12.29
C THR A 36 12.72 -26.43 11.68
N HIS A 37 11.65 -26.87 12.34
CA HIS A 37 10.26 -26.62 11.93
C HIS A 37 9.92 -25.14 11.99
N LEU A 38 10.33 -24.45 13.08
CA LEU A 38 10.13 -23.00 13.23
C LEU A 38 10.88 -22.22 12.15
N LYS A 39 12.14 -22.56 11.88
CA LYS A 39 12.93 -21.89 10.83
C LYS A 39 12.32 -22.10 9.45
N GLY A 40 11.87 -23.32 9.13
CA GLY A 40 11.16 -23.60 7.89
C GLY A 40 9.87 -22.76 7.78
N ALA A 41 9.07 -22.72 8.84
CA ALA A 41 7.81 -21.98 8.87
C ALA A 41 8.02 -20.47 8.69
N LEU A 42 9.05 -19.92 9.34
CA LEU A 42 9.44 -18.52 9.19
C LEU A 42 9.92 -18.22 7.77
N ALA A 43 10.71 -19.10 7.14
CA ALA A 43 11.17 -18.91 5.77
C ALA A 43 10.01 -18.89 4.76
N LEU A 44 9.04 -19.80 4.92
CA LEU A 44 7.84 -19.81 4.08
C LEU A 44 6.98 -18.56 4.32
N TRP A 45 6.77 -18.19 5.59
CA TRP A 45 6.03 -16.98 5.93
C TRP A 45 6.69 -15.72 5.37
N ASP A 46 8.01 -15.61 5.46
CA ASP A 46 8.76 -14.48 4.92
C ASP A 46 8.61 -14.36 3.39
N TYR A 47 8.67 -15.48 2.67
CA TYR A 47 8.37 -15.50 1.24
C TYR A 47 6.92 -15.05 0.94
N ALA A 48 5.94 -15.58 1.69
CA ALA A 48 4.55 -15.19 1.54
C ALA A 48 4.33 -13.71 1.85
N ALA A 49 5.01 -13.17 2.86
CA ALA A 49 4.94 -11.76 3.23
C ALA A 49 5.56 -10.85 2.17
N ARG A 50 6.71 -11.24 1.60
CA ARG A 50 7.32 -10.55 0.45
C ARG A 50 6.42 -10.60 -0.78
N SER A 51 5.77 -11.72 -1.03
CA SER A 51 4.80 -11.86 -2.13
C SER A 51 3.58 -10.96 -1.92
N GLY A 52 3.03 -10.95 -0.71
CA GLY A 52 1.95 -10.03 -0.34
C GLY A 52 2.36 -8.56 -0.47
N ALA A 53 3.60 -8.22 -0.10
CA ALA A 53 4.13 -6.87 -0.29
C ALA A 53 4.33 -6.52 -1.76
N PHE A 54 4.76 -7.47 -2.59
CA PHE A 54 4.88 -7.26 -4.03
C PHE A 54 3.52 -7.01 -4.70
N VAL A 55 2.49 -7.77 -4.32
CA VAL A 55 1.14 -7.66 -4.91
C VAL A 55 0.35 -6.47 -4.34
N PHE A 56 0.48 -6.20 -3.04
CA PHE A 56 -0.39 -5.25 -2.31
C PHE A 56 0.35 -4.10 -1.63
N GLY A 57 1.67 -4.00 -1.74
CA GLY A 57 2.49 -3.04 -0.97
C GLY A 57 2.18 -1.58 -1.27
N ASP A 58 1.77 -1.28 -2.51
CA ASP A 58 1.30 0.04 -2.91
C ASP A 58 -0.22 0.16 -2.98
N SER A 59 -0.96 -0.92 -2.70
CA SER A 59 -2.41 -0.87 -2.73
C SER A 59 -2.95 -0.38 -1.39
N THR A 60 -3.62 0.75 -1.44
CA THR A 60 -4.44 1.29 -0.35
C THR A 60 -5.73 0.47 -0.17
N GLY A 61 -6.11 -0.32 -1.19
CA GLY A 61 -7.41 -1.02 -1.27
C GLY A 61 -8.51 -0.17 -1.93
N ASP A 62 -8.23 1.11 -2.21
CA ASP A 62 -9.05 1.99 -3.03
C ASP A 62 -8.39 2.16 -4.40
N ARG A 63 -9.04 1.65 -5.45
CA ARG A 63 -8.52 1.73 -6.81
C ARG A 63 -8.27 3.18 -7.27
N ALA A 64 -9.12 4.13 -6.88
CA ALA A 64 -8.95 5.52 -7.27
C ALA A 64 -7.71 6.14 -6.60
N ALA A 65 -7.50 5.85 -5.31
CA ALA A 65 -6.30 6.28 -4.59
C ALA A 65 -5.03 5.65 -5.18
N ASP A 66 -5.07 4.36 -5.53
CA ASP A 66 -3.92 3.66 -6.13
C ASP A 66 -3.56 4.24 -7.51
N GLU A 67 -4.55 4.58 -8.32
CA GLU A 67 -4.38 5.16 -9.66
C GLU A 67 -3.84 6.60 -9.60
N ILE A 68 -4.36 7.42 -8.68
CA ILE A 68 -3.83 8.76 -8.40
C ILE A 68 -2.38 8.69 -7.90
N TRP A 69 -2.07 7.76 -6.98
CA TRP A 69 -0.71 7.58 -6.48
C TRP A 69 0.28 7.20 -7.58
N ARG A 70 -0.08 6.29 -8.50
CA ARG A 70 0.78 5.96 -9.66
C ARG A 70 1.02 7.15 -10.57
N ALA A 71 0.01 7.98 -10.80
CA ALA A 71 0.15 9.17 -11.63
C ALA A 71 1.06 10.24 -10.98
N ILE A 72 0.96 10.41 -9.65
CA ILE A 72 1.77 11.39 -8.90
C ILE A 72 3.21 10.91 -8.68
N SER A 73 3.41 9.64 -8.33
CA SER A 73 4.73 9.07 -8.00
C SER A 73 5.72 9.07 -9.18
N THR A 74 5.23 9.26 -10.40
CA THR A 74 6.05 9.34 -11.62
C THR A 74 6.32 10.78 -12.08
N ARG A 75 5.80 11.79 -11.38
CA ARG A 75 5.87 13.22 -11.77
C ARG A 75 6.31 14.08 -10.59
N GLU A 76 7.55 14.60 -10.65
CA GLU A 76 8.09 15.47 -9.58
C GLU A 76 7.28 16.76 -9.37
N GLU A 77 6.74 17.33 -10.45
CA GLU A 77 5.95 18.57 -10.40
C GLU A 77 4.53 18.37 -9.83
N GLY A 78 4.12 17.12 -9.62
CA GLY A 78 2.75 16.75 -9.27
C GLY A 78 1.78 16.86 -10.45
N ILE A 79 0.48 16.77 -10.16
CA ILE A 79 -0.61 16.88 -11.13
C ILE A 79 -1.71 17.79 -10.62
N THR A 80 -2.38 18.48 -11.54
CA THR A 80 -3.53 19.32 -11.22
C THR A 80 -4.78 18.50 -10.95
N ARG A 81 -5.76 19.12 -10.28
CA ARG A 81 -7.08 18.52 -10.07
C ARG A 81 -7.80 18.15 -11.37
N SER A 82 -7.59 18.91 -12.45
CA SER A 82 -8.18 18.61 -13.76
C SER A 82 -7.57 17.35 -14.36
N GLU A 83 -6.25 17.20 -14.28
CA GLU A 83 -5.56 15.99 -14.73
C GLU A 83 -6.00 14.76 -13.95
N ILE A 84 -6.17 14.88 -12.62
CA ILE A 84 -6.71 13.79 -11.79
C ILE A 84 -8.10 13.35 -12.27
N ARG A 85 -8.98 14.31 -12.59
CA ARG A 85 -10.32 13.98 -13.11
C ARG A 85 -10.22 13.26 -14.46
N ASP A 86 -9.29 13.69 -15.30
CA ASP A 86 -9.12 13.14 -16.64
C ASP A 86 -8.42 11.75 -16.61
N LEU A 87 -7.68 11.38 -15.54
CA LEU A 87 -7.17 10.01 -15.32
C LEU A 87 -8.29 8.94 -15.33
N PHE A 88 -9.49 9.32 -14.91
CA PHE A 88 -10.63 8.41 -14.80
C PHE A 88 -11.60 8.52 -15.98
N ASP A 89 -11.19 9.12 -17.10
CA ASP A 89 -12.08 9.45 -18.22
C ASP A 89 -13.35 10.21 -17.76
N ARG A 90 -13.25 10.97 -16.65
CA ARG A 90 -14.36 11.67 -15.99
C ARG A 90 -15.48 10.77 -15.47
N ASN A 91 -15.22 9.47 -15.31
CA ASN A 91 -16.16 8.47 -14.78
C ASN A 91 -16.21 8.42 -13.25
N LYS A 92 -15.41 9.25 -12.57
CA LYS A 92 -15.42 9.37 -11.11
C LYS A 92 -16.02 10.69 -10.67
N THR A 93 -16.88 10.61 -9.66
CA THR A 93 -17.50 11.79 -9.06
C THR A 93 -16.47 12.61 -8.30
N LYS A 94 -16.79 13.89 -8.07
CA LYS A 94 -15.96 14.77 -7.24
C LYS A 94 -15.72 14.17 -5.84
N ALA A 95 -16.75 13.59 -5.24
CA ALA A 95 -16.69 13.01 -3.90
C ALA A 95 -15.75 11.79 -3.83
N GLU A 96 -15.77 10.91 -4.84
CA GLU A 96 -14.83 9.77 -4.92
C GLU A 96 -13.37 10.25 -5.04
N ILE A 97 -13.12 11.24 -5.90
CA ILE A 97 -11.78 11.84 -6.05
C ILE A 97 -11.33 12.50 -4.75
N ASP A 98 -12.21 13.25 -4.08
CA ASP A 98 -11.92 13.90 -2.80
C ASP A 98 -11.62 12.88 -1.69
N ALA A 99 -12.37 11.78 -1.63
CA ALA A 99 -12.12 10.70 -0.67
C ALA A 99 -10.75 10.04 -0.92
N ALA A 100 -10.44 9.73 -2.18
CA ALA A 100 -9.16 9.15 -2.58
C ALA A 100 -7.98 10.08 -2.20
N LEU A 101 -8.05 11.37 -2.56
CA LEU A 101 -7.04 12.36 -2.20
C LEU A 101 -6.88 12.51 -0.70
N THR A 102 -7.99 12.59 0.04
CA THR A 102 -7.98 12.68 1.50
C THR A 102 -7.28 11.46 2.12
N SER A 103 -7.54 10.26 1.61
CA SER A 103 -6.90 9.03 2.09
C SER A 103 -5.39 9.03 1.86
N LEU A 104 -4.93 9.50 0.69
CA LEU A 104 -3.51 9.57 0.33
C LEU A 104 -2.76 10.62 1.16
N VAL A 105 -3.40 11.76 1.46
CA VAL A 105 -2.87 12.77 2.38
C VAL A 105 -2.77 12.22 3.80
N ALA A 106 -3.82 11.56 4.29
CA ALA A 106 -3.82 10.95 5.61
C ALA A 106 -2.75 9.84 5.75
N ALA A 107 -2.47 9.12 4.66
CA ALA A 107 -1.38 8.15 4.57
C ALA A 107 0.01 8.79 4.42
N GLY A 108 0.09 10.12 4.31
CA GLY A 108 1.34 10.87 4.14
C GLY A 108 2.03 10.67 2.79
N ARG A 109 1.34 10.12 1.78
CA ARG A 109 1.92 9.82 0.46
C ARG A 109 2.01 11.05 -0.44
N ILE A 110 1.00 11.93 -0.36
CA ILE A 110 0.90 13.13 -1.20
C ILE A 110 0.70 14.37 -0.34
N GLU A 111 0.99 15.52 -0.92
CA GLU A 111 0.71 16.82 -0.36
C GLU A 111 0.00 17.73 -1.37
N ARG A 112 -0.71 18.73 -0.85
CA ARG A 112 -1.42 19.72 -1.65
C ARG A 112 -0.61 21.01 -1.73
N GLY A 113 -0.30 21.43 -2.94
CA GLY A 113 0.26 22.73 -3.27
C GLY A 113 -0.67 23.58 -4.11
N VAL A 114 -0.23 24.81 -4.38
CA VAL A 114 -0.87 25.72 -5.32
C VAL A 114 0.20 26.24 -6.27
N ILE A 115 -0.01 26.10 -7.57
CA ILE A 115 0.86 26.72 -8.57
C ILE A 115 0.22 28.03 -9.02
N THR A 116 0.96 29.12 -8.83
CA THR A 116 0.61 30.47 -9.30
C THR A 116 1.39 30.78 -10.58
N GLY A 117 0.79 30.47 -11.72
CA GLY A 117 1.31 30.87 -13.04
C GLY A 117 0.72 32.21 -13.52
N ARG A 118 0.76 32.45 -14.83
CA ARG A 118 0.19 33.65 -15.49
C ARG A 118 -1.35 33.65 -15.54
N GLY A 119 -2.02 32.70 -14.90
CA GLY A 119 -3.47 32.49 -14.90
C GLY A 119 -4.04 32.21 -13.51
N ARG A 120 -5.28 31.73 -13.44
CA ARG A 120 -5.94 31.41 -12.16
C ARG A 120 -5.09 30.40 -11.36
N PRO A 121 -4.86 30.63 -10.06
CA PRO A 121 -4.18 29.66 -9.20
C PRO A 121 -4.84 28.29 -9.30
N ALA A 122 -4.02 27.26 -9.54
CA ALA A 122 -4.48 25.88 -9.66
C ALA A 122 -3.97 25.04 -8.49
N GLU A 123 -4.86 24.20 -7.95
CA GLU A 123 -4.50 23.18 -6.96
C GLU A 123 -3.67 22.09 -7.64
N VAL A 124 -2.52 21.78 -7.05
CA VAL A 124 -1.59 20.73 -7.51
C VAL A 124 -1.32 19.76 -6.38
N TRP A 125 -1.20 18.49 -6.75
CA TRP A 125 -0.97 17.37 -5.84
C TRP A 125 0.35 16.69 -6.22
N SER A 126 1.32 16.69 -5.30
CA SER A 126 2.66 16.16 -5.50
C SER A 126 2.98 15.06 -4.49
N ALA A 127 3.97 14.21 -4.79
CA ALA A 127 4.46 13.22 -3.84
C ALA A 127 5.12 13.93 -2.66
N ARG A 128 4.82 13.51 -1.44
CA ARG A 128 5.46 14.09 -0.26
C ARG A 128 6.89 13.54 -0.16
N PRO A 129 7.93 14.41 -0.15
CA PRO A 129 9.30 13.94 -0.01
C PRO A 129 9.48 13.26 1.35
N ILE A 130 10.13 12.09 1.36
CA ILE A 130 10.45 11.37 2.58
C ILE A 130 11.44 12.25 3.35
N SER A 131 10.97 12.89 4.42
CA SER A 131 11.86 13.63 5.34
C SER A 131 12.69 12.60 6.09
N ASN A 132 14.01 12.61 5.87
CA ASN A 132 14.99 11.77 6.54
C ASN A 132 15.24 12.24 7.98
#